data_AF-V5G876-F1
#
_entry.id   AF-V5G876-F1
#
_cell.length_a   1.000
_cell.length_b   1.000
_cell.length_c   1.000
_cell.angle_alpha   90.00
_cell.angle_beta   90.00
_cell.angle_gamma   90.00
#
_symmetry.space_group_name_H-M   'P 1'
#
loop_
_entity.id
_entity.type
_entity.pdbx_description
1 polymer ?
#
loop_
_entity_poly.entity_id
_entity_poly.type
_entity_poly.pdbx_seq_one_letter_code
_entity_poly.pdbx_strand_id
1 'polypeptide(L)'
;TQWRTIAPIIGRTAAQCLERYEYLLDQAQKKEEGEDAVDDPRKLKPGEIDPNPETKPARPDPKDMDEDELEMLSEARARLANTQGKKAKRKAREKQLEEARRLAALQKRRELRAAGIEVNSRRKKKRGVDYNAEIPFEKRPAIGFYDTSNEALDPMAPDFSKMRQQHLDGELRSEQEER
;
A
#
# COMPACT_ATOMS: atom_id res chain seq x y z
N THR A 1 -25.06 29.75 28.81
CA THR A 1 -24.01 29.01 29.55
C THR A 1 -22.73 28.95 28.71
N GLN A 2 -21.53 28.99 29.32
CA GLN A 2 -20.22 29.11 28.62
C GLN A 2 -19.41 27.80 28.59
N TRP A 3 -20.06 26.67 28.32
CA TRP A 3 -19.44 25.34 28.43
C TRP A 3 -18.24 25.11 27.49
N ARG A 4 -18.21 25.75 26.33
CA ARG A 4 -17.07 25.68 25.39
C ARG A 4 -15.80 26.30 25.95
N THR A 5 -15.92 27.31 26.82
CA THR A 5 -14.79 27.97 27.48
C THR A 5 -14.31 27.18 28.70
N ILE A 6 -15.26 26.58 29.42
CA ILE A 6 -14.99 25.83 30.67
C ILE A 6 -14.42 24.44 30.38
N ALA A 7 -14.86 23.78 29.31
CA ALA A 7 -14.48 22.40 28.95
C ALA A 7 -12.95 22.17 28.85
N PRO A 8 -12.18 23.00 28.13
CA PRO A 8 -10.73 22.85 28.07
C PRO A 8 -10.03 22.98 29.43
N ILE A 9 -10.58 23.79 30.35
CA ILE A 9 -10.02 23.99 31.70
C ILE A 9 -10.18 22.73 32.55
N ILE A 10 -11.30 22.01 32.39
CA ILE A 10 -11.64 20.81 33.16
C ILE A 10 -11.09 19.52 32.49
N GLY A 11 -10.72 19.57 31.21
CA GLY A 11 -10.21 18.41 30.47
C GLY A 11 -11.29 17.40 30.07
N ARG A 12 -12.50 17.90 29.79
CA ARG A 12 -13.65 17.12 29.31
C ARG A 12 -14.33 17.85 28.15
N THR A 13 -15.16 17.16 27.38
CA THR A 13 -15.91 17.84 26.29
C THR A 13 -16.99 18.76 26.85
N ALA A 14 -17.38 19.79 26.10
CA ALA A 14 -18.44 20.72 26.53
C ALA A 14 -19.77 20.01 26.81
N ALA A 15 -20.10 18.98 26.02
CA ALA A 15 -21.29 18.15 26.23
C ALA A 15 -21.20 17.35 27.54
N GLN A 16 -20.07 16.67 27.80
CA GLN A 16 -19.86 15.94 29.05
C GLN A 16 -19.90 16.85 30.28
N CYS A 17 -19.33 18.06 30.18
CA CYS A 17 -19.36 19.04 31.26
C CYS A 17 -20.80 19.51 31.56
N LEU A 18 -21.57 19.81 30.52
CA LEU A 18 -22.97 20.23 30.64
C LEU A 18 -23.83 19.10 31.23
N GLU A 19 -23.76 17.89 30.67
CA GLU A 19 -24.50 16.71 31.13
C GLU A 19 -24.19 16.40 32.61
N ARG A 20 -22.90 16.40 32.98
CA ARG A 20 -22.50 16.14 34.36
C ARG A 20 -22.93 17.26 35.31
N TYR A 21 -22.89 18.51 34.87
CA TYR A 21 -23.35 19.63 35.68
C TYR A 21 -24.85 19.54 35.96
N GLU A 22 -25.67 19.26 34.93
CA GLU A 22 -27.11 19.07 35.08
C GLU A 22 -27.44 17.88 35.98
N TYR A 23 -26.74 16.75 35.81
CA TYR A 23 -26.89 15.59 36.68
C TYR A 23 -26.64 15.93 38.16
N LEU A 24 -25.62 16.74 38.45
CA LEU A 24 -25.31 17.16 39.82
C LEU A 24 -26.37 18.13 40.39
N LEU A 25 -26.97 18.99 39.56
CA LEU A 25 -28.09 19.84 39.97
C LEU A 25 -29.33 19.01 40.31
N ASP A 26 -29.70 18.06 39.45
CA ASP A 26 -30.84 17.17 39.67
C ASP A 26 -30.65 16.31 40.94
N GLN A 27 -29.43 15.82 41.20
CA GLN A 27 -29.10 15.10 42.44
C GLN A 27 -29.26 15.96 43.70
N ALA A 28 -28.90 17.25 43.62
CA ALA A 28 -29.04 18.17 44.74
C ALA A 28 -30.52 18.47 45.03
N GLN A 29 -31.32 18.75 43.99
CA GLN A 29 -32.76 19.02 44.12
C GLN A 29 -33.56 17.80 44.60
N LYS A 30 -33.26 16.60 44.08
CA LYS A 30 -33.90 15.34 44.55
C LYS A 30 -33.69 15.07 46.04
N LYS A 31 -32.56 15.52 46.61
CA LYS A 31 -32.26 15.37 48.03
C LYS A 31 -33.04 16.34 48.92
N GLU A 32 -33.57 17.43 48.35
CA GLU A 32 -34.29 18.49 49.05
C GLU A 32 -35.82 18.27 49.05
N GLU A 33 -36.40 17.84 47.92
CA GLU A 33 -37.87 17.77 47.76
C GLU A 33 -38.48 16.36 47.85
N GLY A 34 -37.70 15.28 47.79
CA GLY A 34 -38.20 13.92 48.04
C GLY A 34 -39.26 13.39 47.06
N GLU A 35 -39.60 14.12 45.99
CA GLU A 35 -40.52 13.69 44.94
C GLU A 35 -39.76 13.08 43.76
N ASP A 36 -40.15 11.86 43.39
CA ASP A 36 -39.76 11.24 42.13
C ASP A 36 -40.40 12.04 40.98
N ALA A 37 -39.67 13.00 40.41
CA ALA A 37 -40.02 13.61 39.13
C ALA A 37 -39.97 12.50 38.05
N VAL A 38 -41.14 11.91 37.77
CA VAL A 38 -41.29 10.69 36.95
C VAL A 38 -41.00 10.94 35.47
N ASP A 39 -40.85 12.20 35.04
CA ASP A 39 -40.62 12.54 33.63
C ASP A 39 -39.55 13.64 33.49
N ASP A 40 -38.32 13.21 33.15
CA ASP A 40 -37.20 14.11 32.85
C ASP A 40 -37.46 14.82 31.51
N PRO A 41 -37.70 16.15 31.48
CA PRO A 41 -38.05 16.89 30.27
C PRO A 41 -36.96 16.86 29.18
N ARG A 42 -35.77 16.38 29.52
CA ARG A 42 -34.61 16.26 28.63
C ARG A 42 -34.62 14.96 27.80
N LYS A 43 -35.47 13.99 28.14
CA LYS A 43 -35.65 12.79 27.31
C LYS A 43 -36.31 13.21 26.00
N LEU A 44 -35.63 12.88 24.91
CA LEU A 44 -36.13 13.13 23.56
C LEU A 44 -37.55 12.58 23.43
N LYS A 45 -38.47 13.41 22.92
CA LYS A 45 -39.84 12.94 22.67
C LYS A 45 -39.82 11.94 21.50
N PRO A 46 -40.69 10.92 21.51
CA PRO A 46 -40.78 9.98 20.40
C PRO A 46 -41.01 10.73 19.06
N GLY A 47 -40.05 10.60 18.13
CA GLY A 47 -40.10 11.23 16.80
C GLY A 47 -39.22 12.47 16.61
N GLU A 48 -38.58 12.98 17.66
CA GLU A 48 -37.58 14.05 17.53
C GLU A 48 -36.21 13.46 17.11
N ILE A 49 -35.44 14.20 16.30
CA ILE A 49 -34.06 13.82 15.96
C ILE A 49 -33.15 14.42 17.03
N ASP A 50 -32.23 13.62 17.56
CA ASP A 50 -31.25 14.11 18.53
C ASP A 50 -30.38 15.22 17.90
N PRO A 51 -30.31 16.42 18.50
CA PRO A 51 -29.45 17.49 18.00
C PRO A 51 -27.96 17.18 18.04
N ASN A 52 -27.50 16.26 18.90
CA ASN A 52 -26.08 15.94 19.09
C ASN A 52 -25.81 14.41 19.07
N PRO A 53 -26.04 13.69 17.96
CA PRO A 53 -25.84 12.25 17.90
C PRO A 53 -24.38 11.82 18.08
N GLU A 54 -23.41 12.69 17.78
CA GLU A 54 -21.97 12.40 17.88
C GLU A 54 -21.49 12.26 19.33
N THR A 55 -22.26 12.78 20.30
CA THR A 55 -21.92 12.68 21.73
C THR A 55 -22.36 11.36 22.35
N LYS A 56 -23.17 10.57 21.63
CA LYS A 56 -23.67 9.28 22.10
C LYS A 56 -22.67 8.15 21.81
N PRO A 57 -22.67 7.08 22.63
CA PRO A 57 -21.87 5.90 22.34
C PRO A 57 -22.32 5.24 21.03
N ALA A 58 -21.36 4.70 20.28
CA ALA A 58 -21.64 3.94 19.07
C ALA A 58 -22.49 2.70 19.39
N ARG A 59 -23.41 2.38 18.47
CA ARG A 59 -24.19 1.15 18.57
C ARG A 59 -23.29 -0.04 18.25
N PRO A 60 -23.41 -1.16 18.98
CA PRO A 60 -22.72 -2.39 18.60
C PRO A 60 -23.17 -2.89 17.23
N ASP A 61 -22.24 -3.49 16.49
CA ASP A 61 -22.49 -4.06 15.18
C ASP A 61 -23.55 -5.20 15.26
N PRO A 62 -24.52 -5.27 14.33
CA PRO A 62 -25.43 -6.40 14.24
C PRO A 62 -24.70 -7.69 13.86
N LYS A 63 -25.26 -8.83 14.24
CA LYS A 63 -24.67 -10.14 13.89
C LYS A 63 -24.68 -10.38 12.38
N ASP A 64 -25.78 -10.01 11.75
CA ASP A 64 -25.97 -10.09 10.30
C ASP A 64 -25.89 -8.65 9.77
N MET A 65 -24.66 -8.21 9.44
CA MET A 65 -24.39 -6.93 8.79
C MET A 65 -25.08 -6.88 7.45
N ASP A 66 -25.62 -5.72 7.07
CA ASP A 66 -26.23 -5.54 5.76
C ASP A 66 -25.17 -5.41 4.64
N GLU A 67 -25.64 -5.39 3.40
CA GLU A 67 -24.76 -5.31 2.23
C GLU A 67 -23.96 -3.99 2.21
N ASP A 68 -24.58 -2.90 2.63
CA ASP A 68 -23.99 -1.56 2.65
C ASP A 68 -22.82 -1.48 3.63
N GLU A 69 -22.95 -2.02 4.84
CA GLU A 69 -21.88 -2.04 5.84
C GLU A 69 -20.71 -2.94 5.42
N LEU A 70 -21.00 -4.11 4.85
CA LEU A 70 -19.98 -5.01 4.32
C LEU A 70 -19.23 -4.40 3.14
N GLU A 71 -19.93 -3.72 2.23
CA GLU A 71 -19.33 -3.00 1.11
C GLU A 71 -18.43 -1.87 1.65
N MET A 72 -18.90 -1.09 2.62
CA MET A 72 -18.13 -0.03 3.27
C MET A 72 -16.81 -0.55 3.88
N LEU A 73 -16.85 -1.68 4.59
CA LEU A 73 -15.65 -2.30 5.16
C LEU A 73 -14.68 -2.79 4.08
N SER A 74 -15.22 -3.37 3.00
CA SER A 74 -14.41 -3.85 1.88
C SER A 74 -13.71 -2.69 1.15
N GLU A 75 -14.40 -1.57 0.96
CA GLU A 75 -13.84 -0.36 0.37
C GLU A 75 -12.78 0.26 1.27
N ALA A 76 -13.04 0.35 2.57
CA ALA A 76 -12.09 0.89 3.55
C ALA A 76 -10.78 0.08 3.53
N ARG A 77 -10.86 -1.26 3.53
CA ARG A 77 -9.69 -2.14 3.42
C ARG A 77 -8.92 -1.90 2.11
N ALA A 78 -9.64 -1.82 0.98
CA ALA A 78 -9.02 -1.59 -0.32
C ALA A 78 -8.32 -0.22 -0.41
N ARG A 79 -8.89 0.82 0.19
CA ARG A 79 -8.30 2.17 0.24
C ARG A 79 -7.06 2.20 1.13
N LEU A 80 -7.10 1.59 2.32
CA LEU A 80 -5.97 1.55 3.25
C LEU A 80 -4.77 0.79 2.68
N ALA A 81 -5.00 -0.34 2.00
CA ALA A 81 -3.92 -1.13 1.40
C ALA A 81 -3.27 -0.44 0.17
N ASN A 82 -3.98 0.50 -0.46
CA ASN A 82 -3.53 1.10 -1.70
C ASN A 82 -2.65 2.34 -1.47
N THR A 83 -1.34 2.17 -1.63
CA THR A 83 -0.35 3.26 -1.55
C THR A 83 0.09 3.79 -2.92
N GLN A 84 -0.32 3.14 -4.01
CA GLN A 84 0.21 3.41 -5.36
C GLN A 84 -0.69 4.33 -6.19
N GLY A 85 -0.09 5.37 -6.77
CA GLY A 85 -0.76 6.25 -7.72
C GLY A 85 -0.97 5.64 -9.12
N LYS A 86 -1.75 6.34 -9.97
CA LYS A 86 -2.10 5.91 -11.34
C LYS A 86 -0.89 5.59 -12.23
N LYS A 87 0.18 6.36 -12.13
CA LYS A 87 1.40 6.18 -12.94
C LYS A 87 2.17 4.91 -12.54
N ALA A 88 2.29 4.65 -11.23
CA ALA A 88 2.94 3.44 -10.72
C ALA A 88 2.17 2.18 -11.17
N LYS A 89 0.84 2.16 -10.99
CA LYS A 89 -0.01 1.06 -11.45
C LYS A 89 0.08 0.82 -12.96
N ARG A 90 0.10 1.90 -13.77
CA ARG A 90 0.28 1.78 -15.22
C ARG A 90 1.64 1.19 -15.58
N LYS A 91 2.71 1.67 -14.95
CA LYS A 91 4.09 1.20 -15.20
C LYS A 91 4.27 -0.26 -14.78
N ALA A 92 3.64 -0.70 -13.70
CA ALA A 92 3.65 -2.10 -13.27
C ALA A 92 2.99 -3.02 -14.32
N ARG A 93 1.80 -2.63 -14.81
CA ARG A 93 1.12 -3.37 -15.90
C ARG A 93 1.92 -3.36 -17.20
N GLU A 94 2.54 -2.22 -17.55
CA GLU A 94 3.40 -2.11 -18.72
C GLU A 94 4.63 -3.03 -18.62
N LYS A 95 5.25 -3.12 -17.44
CA LYS A 95 6.36 -4.06 -17.17
C LYS A 95 5.94 -5.51 -17.39
N GLN A 96 4.79 -5.92 -16.86
CA GLN A 96 4.25 -7.28 -17.04
C GLN A 96 3.94 -7.58 -18.52
N LEU A 97 3.33 -6.63 -19.23
CA LEU A 97 3.05 -6.78 -20.66
C LEU A 97 4.32 -6.85 -21.50
N GLU A 98 5.35 -6.09 -21.14
CA GLU A 98 6.64 -6.12 -21.84
C GLU A 98 7.36 -7.45 -21.62
N GLU A 99 7.32 -8.00 -20.41
CA GLU A 99 7.85 -9.33 -20.11
C GLU A 99 7.12 -10.43 -20.89
N ALA A 100 5.79 -10.40 -20.92
CA ALA A 100 4.98 -11.33 -21.71
C ALA A 100 5.31 -11.23 -23.21
N ARG A 101 5.44 -10.01 -23.75
CA ARG A 101 5.85 -9.78 -25.15
C ARG A 101 7.26 -10.30 -25.42
N ARG A 102 8.20 -10.06 -24.51
CA ARG A 102 9.59 -10.54 -24.61
C ARG A 102 9.63 -12.06 -24.67
N LEU A 103 8.89 -12.75 -23.80
CA LEU A 103 8.82 -14.22 -23.77
C LEU A 103 8.19 -14.78 -25.05
N ALA A 104 7.07 -14.21 -25.51
CA ALA A 104 6.43 -14.64 -26.75
C ALA A 104 7.33 -14.43 -27.99
N ALA A 105 8.02 -13.29 -28.06
CA ALA A 105 8.98 -13.02 -29.14
C ALA A 105 10.20 -13.95 -29.07
N LEU A 106 10.67 -14.27 -27.86
CA LEU A 106 11.76 -15.22 -27.65
C LEU A 106 11.38 -16.63 -28.08
N GLN A 107 10.17 -17.08 -27.75
CA GLN A 107 9.63 -18.36 -28.20
C GLN A 107 9.62 -18.44 -29.73
N LYS A 108 8.99 -17.48 -30.41
CA LYS A 108 8.94 -17.43 -31.89
C LYS A 108 10.34 -17.43 -32.50
N ARG A 109 11.29 -16.68 -31.91
CA ARG A 109 12.68 -16.66 -32.38
C ARG A 109 13.38 -18.00 -32.20
N ARG A 110 13.15 -18.69 -31.08
CA ARG A 110 13.69 -20.03 -30.83
C ARG A 110 13.15 -21.04 -31.83
N GLU A 111 11.84 -21.01 -32.10
CA GLU A 111 11.19 -21.87 -33.09
C GLU A 111 11.77 -21.65 -34.49
N LEU A 112 11.91 -20.39 -34.93
CA LEU A 112 12.53 -20.05 -36.21
C LEU A 112 13.99 -20.54 -36.29
N ARG A 113 14.79 -20.34 -35.24
CA ARG A 113 16.18 -20.82 -35.19
C ARG A 113 16.28 -22.34 -35.17
N ALA A 114 15.40 -23.03 -34.44
CA ALA A 114 15.35 -24.49 -34.40
C ALA A 114 14.98 -25.08 -35.77
N ALA A 115 14.13 -24.38 -36.53
CA ALA A 115 13.81 -24.69 -37.93
C ALA A 115 14.90 -24.25 -38.94
N GLY A 116 15.99 -23.61 -38.47
CA GLY A 116 17.07 -23.13 -39.33
C GLY A 116 16.75 -21.87 -40.15
N ILE A 117 15.66 -21.16 -39.83
CA ILE A 117 15.24 -19.95 -40.54
C ILE A 117 15.91 -18.73 -39.90
N GLU A 118 16.84 -18.11 -40.62
CA GLU A 118 17.49 -16.87 -40.19
C GLU A 118 16.64 -15.65 -40.54
N VAL A 119 16.11 -14.99 -39.51
CA VAL A 119 15.39 -13.72 -39.66
C VAL A 119 16.20 -12.58 -39.04
N ASN A 120 16.63 -11.64 -39.88
CA ASN A 120 17.33 -10.45 -39.44
C ASN A 120 16.38 -9.50 -38.69
N SER A 121 16.69 -9.24 -37.42
CA SER A 121 15.94 -8.28 -36.62
C SER A 121 16.30 -6.84 -37.04
N ARG A 122 15.29 -6.03 -37.38
CA ARG A 122 15.51 -4.59 -37.60
C ARG A 122 15.88 -3.91 -36.28
N ARG A 123 17.11 -3.40 -36.15
CA ARG A 123 17.51 -2.53 -35.02
C ARG A 123 16.83 -1.17 -35.17
N LYS A 124 16.09 -0.73 -34.14
CA LYS A 124 15.27 0.51 -34.17
C LYS A 124 15.90 1.73 -33.48
N LYS A 125 17.14 1.68 -33.00
CA LYS A 125 17.74 2.84 -32.30
C LYS A 125 18.99 3.35 -33.01
N LYS A 126 18.90 4.57 -33.53
CA LYS A 126 20.01 5.35 -34.11
C LYS A 126 20.80 6.12 -33.04
N ARG A 127 20.24 6.29 -31.83
CA ARG A 127 20.87 7.00 -30.70
C ARG A 127 20.98 6.07 -29.50
N GLY A 128 22.18 5.95 -28.95
CA GLY A 128 22.50 5.17 -27.75
C GLY A 128 23.84 4.45 -27.88
N VAL A 129 24.40 4.05 -26.74
CA VAL A 129 25.58 3.17 -26.67
C VAL A 129 25.11 1.73 -26.82
N ASP A 130 25.82 0.95 -27.63
CA ASP A 130 25.58 -0.49 -27.74
C ASP A 130 26.38 -1.23 -26.66
N TYR A 131 25.72 -1.48 -25.52
CA TYR A 131 26.30 -2.13 -24.35
C TYR A 131 26.90 -3.52 -24.62
N ASN A 132 26.52 -4.18 -25.72
CA ASN A 132 27.07 -5.48 -26.09
C ASN A 132 28.26 -5.39 -27.04
N ALA A 133 28.43 -4.25 -27.74
CA ALA A 133 29.49 -4.09 -28.74
C ALA A 133 30.76 -3.47 -28.16
N GLU A 134 30.63 -2.62 -27.13
CA GLU A 134 31.75 -1.93 -26.49
C GLU A 134 31.52 -1.79 -24.99
N ILE A 135 32.60 -1.55 -24.24
CA ILE A 135 32.54 -1.21 -22.82
C ILE A 135 32.16 0.28 -22.70
N PRO A 136 30.96 0.62 -22.22
CA PRO A 136 30.56 2.02 -22.11
C PRO A 136 31.46 2.78 -21.15
N PHE A 137 31.97 3.93 -21.58
CA PHE A 137 32.81 4.82 -20.78
C PHE A 137 34.01 4.07 -20.15
N GLU A 138 34.69 3.23 -20.93
CA GLU A 138 35.85 2.45 -20.46
C GLU A 138 36.91 3.34 -19.82
N LYS A 139 37.22 3.05 -18.56
CA LYS A 139 38.38 3.61 -17.86
C LYS A 139 39.34 2.47 -17.57
N ARG A 140 40.47 2.48 -18.26
CA ARG A 140 41.50 1.45 -18.05
C ARG A 140 42.05 1.55 -16.62
N PRO A 141 42.26 0.41 -15.94
CA PRO A 141 42.91 0.41 -14.63
C PRO A 141 44.28 1.06 -14.75
N ALA A 142 44.67 1.83 -13.72
CA ALA A 142 45.99 2.44 -13.70
C ALA A 142 47.06 1.34 -13.64
N ILE A 143 48.09 1.47 -14.47
CA ILE A 143 49.21 0.51 -14.51
C ILE A 143 49.98 0.63 -13.18
N GLY A 144 50.13 -0.49 -12.48
CA GLY A 144 50.84 -0.58 -11.20
C GLY A 144 52.29 -1.05 -11.34
N PHE A 145 52.90 -1.40 -10.21
CA PHE A 145 54.27 -1.92 -10.15
C PHE A 145 54.42 -3.38 -10.61
N TYR A 146 53.32 -4.15 -10.62
CA TYR A 146 53.32 -5.56 -10.99
C TYR A 146 52.75 -5.76 -12.41
N ASP A 147 53.32 -6.70 -13.16
CA ASP A 147 52.85 -7.08 -14.49
C ASP A 147 51.58 -7.95 -14.38
N THR A 148 50.50 -7.50 -15.02
CA THR A 148 49.19 -8.15 -15.04
C THR A 148 48.86 -8.76 -16.41
N SER A 149 49.81 -8.76 -17.35
CA SER A 149 49.60 -9.20 -18.74
C SER A 149 49.27 -10.69 -18.87
N ASN A 150 49.68 -11.51 -17.90
CA ASN A 150 49.48 -12.97 -17.89
C ASN A 150 48.22 -13.41 -17.14
N GLU A 151 47.49 -12.49 -16.50
CA GLU A 151 46.26 -12.81 -15.76
C GLU A 151 45.06 -12.88 -16.73
N ALA A 152 44.78 -14.08 -17.24
CA ALA A 152 43.63 -14.32 -18.12
C ALA A 152 42.47 -14.97 -17.35
N LEU A 153 41.28 -14.38 -17.46
CA LEU A 153 40.03 -15.01 -17.00
C LEU A 153 39.54 -15.98 -18.07
N ASP A 154 39.06 -17.16 -17.66
CA ASP A 154 38.45 -18.14 -18.56
C ASP A 154 37.03 -17.68 -18.97
N PRO A 155 36.78 -17.37 -20.26
CA PRO A 155 35.49 -16.91 -20.72
C PRO A 155 34.45 -18.04 -20.91
N MET A 156 34.86 -19.32 -20.85
CA MET A 156 34.05 -20.48 -21.26
C MET A 156 33.40 -21.25 -20.10
N ALA A 157 33.41 -20.69 -18.89
CA ALA A 157 32.86 -21.33 -17.70
C ALA A 157 31.34 -21.68 -17.70
N PRO A 158 30.43 -21.04 -18.46
CA PRO A 158 28.99 -21.29 -18.28
C PRO A 158 28.44 -22.51 -19.04
N ASP A 159 27.82 -23.45 -18.29
CA ASP A 159 27.03 -24.57 -18.85
C ASP A 159 25.61 -24.13 -19.23
N PHE A 160 25.36 -23.99 -20.53
CA PHE A 160 24.07 -23.57 -21.08
C PHE A 160 22.95 -24.61 -20.95
N SER A 161 23.24 -25.87 -20.62
CA SER A 161 22.22 -26.92 -20.47
C SER A 161 21.39 -26.72 -19.20
N LYS A 162 22.05 -26.36 -18.09
CA LYS A 162 21.41 -26.16 -16.77
C LYS A 162 21.18 -24.68 -16.43
N MET A 163 21.81 -23.75 -17.14
CA MET A 163 21.74 -22.32 -16.84
C MET A 163 20.33 -21.76 -17.04
N ARG A 164 19.83 -21.06 -16.00
CA ARG A 164 18.54 -20.34 -16.00
C ARG A 164 18.80 -18.87 -15.70
N GLN A 165 17.87 -18.00 -16.07
CA GLN A 165 17.98 -16.57 -15.75
C GLN A 165 18.11 -16.33 -14.23
N GLN A 166 17.36 -17.06 -13.41
CA GLN A 166 17.46 -17.00 -11.95
C GLN A 166 18.85 -17.38 -11.41
N HIS A 167 19.60 -18.27 -12.09
CA HIS A 167 20.97 -18.60 -11.66
C HIS A 167 21.95 -17.45 -11.91
N LEU A 168 21.68 -16.60 -12.90
CA LEU A 168 22.50 -15.42 -13.19
C LEU A 168 22.15 -14.26 -12.26
N ASP A 169 20.86 -14.07 -11.98
CA ASP A 169 20.37 -12.97 -11.13
C ASP A 169 20.53 -13.27 -9.62
N GLY A 170 20.56 -14.55 -9.23
CA GLY A 170 20.59 -15.00 -7.83
C GLY A 170 19.20 -15.09 -7.18
N GLU A 171 19.16 -15.48 -5.90
CA GLU A 171 17.92 -15.51 -5.12
C GLU A 171 17.42 -14.08 -4.81
N LEU A 172 16.11 -13.88 -4.92
CA LEU A 172 15.50 -12.60 -4.56
C LEU A 172 15.52 -12.44 -3.04
N ARG A 173 15.83 -11.23 -2.56
CA ARG A 173 15.84 -10.94 -1.10
C ARG A 173 14.53 -11.30 -0.42
N SER A 174 13.40 -11.06 -1.07
CA SER A 174 12.08 -11.43 -0.55
C SER A 174 11.93 -12.94 -0.36
N GLU A 175 12.44 -13.76 -1.28
CA GLU A 175 12.40 -15.23 -1.16
C GLU A 175 13.32 -15.74 -0.06
N GLN A 176 14.47 -15.06 0.13
CA GLN A 176 15.40 -15.38 1.19
C GLN A 176 14.86 -15.01 2.59
N GLU A 177 14.16 -13.87 2.71
CA GLU A 177 13.58 -13.38 3.96
C GLU A 177 12.31 -14.15 4.39
N GLU A 178 11.58 -14.74 3.43
CA GLU A 178 10.39 -15.56 3.71
C GLU A 178 10.72 -16.99 4.19
N ARG A 179 11.97 -17.43 4.02
CA ARG A 179 12.43 -18.79 4.32
C ARG A 179 12.88 -18.97 5.78
#